data_AF-A0A8E2IVA2-F1
#
_entry.id   AF-A0A8E2IVA2-F1
#
_cell.length_a   1.000
_cell.length_b   1.000
_cell.length_c   1.000
_cell.angle_alpha   90.00
_cell.angle_beta   90.00
_cell.angle_gamma   90.00
#
_symmetry.space_group_name_H-M   'P 1'
#
loop_
_entity.id
_entity.type
_entity.pdbx_description
1 polymer ?
#
loop_
_entity_poly.entity_id
_entity_poly.type
_entity_poly.pdbx_seq_one_letter_code
_entity_poly.pdbx_strand_id
1 'polypeptide(L)'
;MSSGEVLRPQRGPAPHPRSPLSAPFWDGCRAGELRYQHCQTCGAAHFPPAEHCRQCMSGNLIWMRSAGVGEIYSWTVVYRPVTPEFEPPYAPAIVTLDEGYQMLTNIVGIAPADLDIGMRVHVQFHEIGSDLTLPYFTPA
;
A
#
# COMPACT_ATOMS: atom_id res chain seq x y z
N MET A 1 -28.50 -16.27 1.38
CA MET A 1 -27.58 -15.36 0.67
C MET A 1 -26.62 -14.85 1.73
N SER A 2 -25.44 -15.47 1.84
CA SER A 2 -24.47 -15.09 2.88
C SER A 2 -24.11 -13.63 2.64
N SER A 3 -24.35 -12.76 3.62
CA SER A 3 -23.64 -11.50 3.70
C SER A 3 -22.15 -11.83 3.62
N GLY A 4 -21.56 -11.65 2.44
CA GLY A 4 -20.18 -12.02 2.16
C GLY A 4 -19.28 -11.34 3.17
N GLU A 5 -18.37 -12.09 3.76
CA GLU A 5 -17.40 -11.56 4.71
C GLU A 5 -16.57 -10.47 4.02
N VAL A 6 -16.80 -9.21 4.38
CA VAL A 6 -16.08 -8.06 3.81
C VAL A 6 -14.67 -8.03 4.39
N LEU A 7 -13.67 -7.88 3.53
CA LEU A 7 -12.27 -7.75 3.92
C LEU A 7 -12.06 -6.51 4.79
N ARG A 8 -11.34 -6.67 5.91
CA ARG A 8 -11.10 -5.61 6.90
C ARG A 8 -9.60 -5.32 7.10
N PRO A 9 -9.25 -4.09 7.52
CA PRO A 9 -7.91 -3.77 7.95
C PRO A 9 -7.45 -4.70 9.07
N GLN A 10 -6.18 -5.09 9.04
CA GLN A 10 -5.57 -5.91 10.09
C GLN A 10 -5.37 -5.09 11.36
N ARG A 11 -5.49 -5.72 12.53
CA ARG A 11 -5.37 -5.04 13.83
C ARG A 11 -4.11 -5.43 14.60
N GLY A 12 -3.48 -6.55 14.23
CA GLY A 12 -2.27 -7.04 14.86
C GLY A 12 -1.08 -6.10 14.68
N PRO A 13 -0.04 -6.25 15.53
CA PRO A 13 1.19 -5.49 15.37
C PRO A 13 1.84 -5.82 14.01
N ALA A 14 2.42 -4.81 13.37
CA ALA A 14 3.20 -5.00 12.15
C ALA A 14 4.63 -4.47 12.33
N PRO A 15 5.65 -5.21 11.88
CA PRO A 15 7.01 -4.70 11.86
C PRO A 15 7.09 -3.51 10.89
N HIS A 16 7.61 -2.39 11.34
CA HIS A 16 7.80 -1.19 10.52
C HIS A 16 9.23 -0.65 10.71
N PRO A 17 10.19 -1.00 9.84
CA PRO A 17 11.55 -0.51 9.96
C PRO A 17 11.60 0.97 9.58
N ARG A 18 11.45 1.85 10.59
CA ARG A 18 11.62 3.29 10.42
C ARG A 18 13.12 3.60 10.40
N SER A 19 13.58 4.15 9.28
CA SER A 19 14.91 4.68 9.08
C SER A 19 14.81 6.12 8.57
N PRO A 20 15.89 6.92 8.54
CA PRO A 20 15.86 8.24 7.91
C PRO A 20 15.35 8.20 6.46
N LEU A 21 15.64 7.13 5.72
CA LEU A 21 15.18 6.94 4.34
C LEU A 21 13.67 6.69 4.25
N SER A 22 13.10 5.87 5.15
CA SER A 22 11.66 5.53 5.11
C SER A 22 10.78 6.49 5.92
N ALA A 23 11.37 7.34 6.77
CA ALA A 23 10.63 8.27 7.63
C ALA A 23 9.59 9.12 6.88
N PRO A 24 9.87 9.72 5.70
CA PRO A 24 8.88 10.53 5.01
C PRO A 24 7.62 9.76 4.58
N PHE A 25 7.75 8.46 4.26
CA PHE A 25 6.61 7.59 3.96
C PHE A 25 5.77 7.35 5.20
N TRP A 26 6.40 7.00 6.33
CA TRP A 26 5.69 6.75 7.60
C TRP A 26 5.00 8.00 8.14
N ASP A 27 5.68 9.15 8.06
CA ASP A 27 5.12 10.43 8.46
C ASP A 27 3.95 10.84 7.55
N GLY A 28 4.04 10.53 6.25
CA GLY A 28 2.95 10.65 5.30
C GLY A 28 1.75 9.79 5.70
N CYS A 29 1.96 8.50 5.97
CA CYS A 29 0.88 7.60 6.37
C CYS A 29 0.16 8.10 7.63
N ARG A 30 0.91 8.56 8.65
CA ARG A 30 0.34 9.17 9.86
C ARG A 30 -0.47 10.44 9.57
N ALA A 31 -0.06 11.21 8.56
CA ALA A 31 -0.76 12.43 8.12
C ALA A 31 -1.92 12.15 7.14
N GLY A 32 -2.19 10.89 6.79
CA GLY A 32 -3.20 10.55 5.77
C GLY A 32 -2.76 10.87 4.34
N GLU A 33 -1.45 10.89 4.07
CA GLU A 33 -0.86 11.20 2.77
C GLU A 33 -0.02 10.04 2.24
N LEU A 34 -0.37 9.53 1.05
CA LEU A 34 0.45 8.53 0.38
C LEU A 34 1.62 9.25 -0.28
N ARG A 35 2.85 8.94 0.13
CA ARG A 35 4.05 9.57 -0.42
C ARG A 35 4.92 8.54 -1.14
N TYR A 36 5.54 8.98 -2.23
CA TYR A 36 6.44 8.18 -3.04
C TYR A 36 7.65 9.02 -3.47
N GLN A 37 8.69 8.37 -3.98
CA GLN A 37 9.87 9.07 -4.51
C GLN A 37 9.72 9.30 -6.02
N HIS A 38 10.04 10.50 -6.48
CA HIS A 38 10.11 10.86 -7.89
C HIS A 38 11.55 11.27 -8.25
N CYS A 39 12.10 10.71 -9.33
CA CYS A 39 13.43 11.04 -9.80
C CYS A 39 13.39 12.30 -10.68
N GLN A 40 14.00 13.38 -10.22
CA GLN A 40 14.07 14.62 -10.99
C GLN A 40 14.99 14.53 -12.22
N THR A 41 15.81 13.48 -12.34
CA THR A 41 16.71 13.27 -13.49
C THR A 41 16.02 12.57 -14.65
N CYS A 42 15.23 11.53 -14.39
CA CYS A 42 14.61 10.70 -15.44
C CYS A 42 13.07 10.65 -15.39
N GLY A 43 12.44 11.28 -14.40
CA GLY A 43 10.98 11.33 -14.25
C GLY A 43 10.36 10.07 -13.65
N ALA A 44 11.13 9.02 -13.36
CA ALA A 44 10.59 7.78 -12.82
C ALA A 44 10.01 7.94 -11.41
N ALA A 45 8.86 7.31 -11.17
CA ALA A 45 8.27 7.15 -9.84
C ALA A 45 8.78 5.86 -9.17
N HIS A 46 8.97 5.90 -7.87
CA HIS A 46 9.60 4.83 -7.10
C HIS A 46 8.90 4.55 -5.79
N PHE A 47 8.68 3.26 -5.57
CA PHE A 47 8.39 2.64 -4.29
C PHE A 47 8.90 1.19 -4.34
N PRO A 48 9.42 0.61 -3.23
CA PRO A 48 9.68 1.22 -1.93
C PRO A 48 10.87 2.21 -1.97
N PRO A 49 11.03 3.04 -0.91
CA PRO A 49 12.06 4.08 -0.86
C PRO A 49 13.48 3.54 -1.09
N ALA A 50 14.30 4.30 -1.81
CA ALA A 50 15.68 3.99 -2.15
C ALA A 50 16.55 5.25 -2.11
N GLU A 51 17.86 5.09 -1.90
CA GLU A 51 18.82 6.20 -1.96
C GLU A 51 19.13 6.63 -3.41
N HIS A 52 18.97 5.71 -4.36
CA HIS A 52 19.26 5.92 -5.77
C HIS A 52 18.10 5.43 -6.64
N CYS A 53 17.84 6.16 -7.73
CA CYS A 53 16.84 5.81 -8.72
C CYS A 53 17.13 4.43 -9.33
N ARG A 54 16.16 3.52 -9.30
CA ARG A 54 16.30 2.16 -9.86
C ARG A 54 16.39 2.11 -11.39
N GLN A 55 16.09 3.22 -12.07
CA GLN A 55 16.12 3.33 -13.53
C GLN A 55 17.43 3.96 -14.05
N CYS A 56 17.89 5.05 -13.42
CA CYS A 56 19.06 5.82 -13.90
C CYS A 56 20.21 5.95 -12.89
N MET A 57 20.10 5.35 -11.70
CA MET A 57 21.09 5.40 -10.60
C MET A 57 21.37 6.80 -10.02
N SER A 58 20.68 7.85 -10.48
CA SER A 58 20.79 9.19 -9.90
C SER A 58 20.28 9.21 -8.45
N GLY A 59 20.98 9.92 -7.58
CA GLY A 59 20.53 10.23 -6.21
C GLY A 59 19.52 11.39 -6.13
N ASN A 60 19.11 11.98 -7.26
CA ASN A 60 18.19 13.11 -7.30
C ASN A 60 16.72 12.65 -7.16
N LEU A 61 16.39 12.09 -6.01
CA LEU A 61 15.07 11.62 -5.63
C LEU A 61 14.42 12.61 -4.66
N ILE A 62 13.22 13.08 -5.00
CA ILE A 62 12.40 13.91 -4.13
C ILE A 62 11.17 13.14 -3.67
N TRP A 63 10.59 13.54 -2.55
CA TRP A 63 9.31 13.01 -2.09
C TRP A 63 8.15 13.80 -2.67
N MET A 64 7.17 13.11 -3.22
CA MET A 64 5.93 13.68 -3.73
C MET A 64 4.72 13.02 -3.08
N ARG A 65 3.60 13.73 -3.04
CA ARG A 65 2.30 13.20 -2.62
C ARG A 65 1.63 12.56 -3.84
N SER A 66 1.19 11.31 -3.67
CA SER A 66 0.34 10.61 -4.65
C SER A 66 -1.12 11.05 -4.50
N ALA A 67 -1.85 11.02 -5.61
CA ALA A 67 -3.30 11.13 -5.65
C ALA A 67 -3.98 9.94 -4.94
N GLY A 68 -3.24 8.84 -4.73
CA GLY A 68 -3.69 7.68 -3.98
C GLY A 68 -4.69 6.81 -4.74
N VAL A 69 -4.71 6.89 -6.07
CA VAL A 69 -5.60 6.10 -6.93
C VAL A 69 -4.75 5.20 -7.83
N GLY A 70 -5.22 3.98 -8.05
CA GLY A 70 -4.55 3.01 -8.89
C GLY A 70 -5.46 1.85 -9.26
N GLU A 71 -4.84 0.81 -9.81
CA GLU A 71 -5.53 -0.43 -10.17
C GLU A 71 -4.84 -1.65 -9.56
N ILE A 72 -5.63 -2.69 -9.27
CA ILE A 72 -5.09 -3.96 -8.80
C ILE A 72 -4.32 -4.63 -9.95
N TYR A 73 -3.00 -4.73 -9.81
CA TYR A 73 -2.15 -5.46 -10.75
C TYR A 73 -2.25 -6.98 -10.52
N SER A 74 -2.19 -7.40 -9.25
CA SER A 74 -2.31 -8.80 -8.84
C SER A 74 -2.73 -8.88 -7.39
N TRP A 75 -3.44 -9.95 -7.01
CA TRP A 75 -3.95 -10.17 -5.66
C TRP A 75 -4.03 -11.66 -5.33
N THR A 76 -4.12 -11.96 -4.04
CA THR A 76 -4.49 -13.29 -3.53
C THR A 76 -5.32 -13.12 -2.25
N VAL A 77 -6.09 -14.14 -1.87
CA VAL A 77 -6.83 -14.15 -0.60
C VAL A 77 -6.25 -15.20 0.31
N VAL A 78 -5.81 -14.77 1.49
CA VAL A 78 -5.25 -15.64 2.51
C VAL A 78 -6.32 -16.03 3.50
N TYR A 79 -6.75 -17.30 3.44
CA TYR A 79 -7.70 -17.90 4.38
C TYR A 79 -7.04 -18.58 5.57
N ARG A 80 -5.74 -18.88 5.47
CA ARG A 80 -4.94 -19.48 6.54
C ARG A 80 -3.71 -18.61 6.79
N PRO A 81 -3.67 -17.85 7.90
CA PRO A 81 -2.58 -16.92 8.16
C PRO A 81 -1.30 -17.68 8.50
N VAL A 82 -0.15 -17.10 8.15
CA VAL A 82 1.18 -17.66 8.47
C VAL A 82 1.51 -17.47 9.94
N THR A 83 1.02 -16.39 10.55
CA THR A 83 1.21 -16.07 11.97
C THR A 83 -0.12 -15.67 12.63
N PRO A 84 -0.29 -15.87 13.95
CA PRO A 84 -1.58 -15.63 14.63
C PRO A 84 -2.04 -14.16 14.64
N GLU A 85 -1.15 -13.21 14.34
CA GLU A 85 -1.44 -11.77 14.37
C GLU A 85 -2.29 -11.31 13.17
N PHE A 86 -2.38 -12.11 12.10
CA PHE A 86 -3.22 -11.82 10.94
C PHE A 86 -4.60 -12.45 11.10
N GLU A 87 -5.63 -11.64 10.86
CA GLU A 87 -7.04 -12.04 10.89
C GLU A 87 -7.47 -12.44 9.46
N PRO A 88 -7.66 -13.74 9.16
CA PRO A 88 -8.18 -14.19 7.88
C PRO A 88 -9.71 -13.99 7.78
N PRO A 89 -10.26 -13.83 6.56
CA PRO A 89 -9.56 -13.67 5.30
C PRO A 89 -9.00 -12.25 5.13
N TYR A 90 -7.84 -12.14 4.50
CA TYR A 90 -7.26 -10.86 4.06
C TYR A 90 -6.69 -10.98 2.64
N ALA A 91 -6.65 -9.87 1.92
CA ALA A 91 -6.26 -9.86 0.51
C ALA A 91 -5.04 -8.96 0.25
N PRO A 92 -3.81 -9.49 0.39
CA PRO A 92 -2.64 -8.76 -0.06
C PRO A 92 -2.69 -8.60 -1.58
N ALA A 93 -2.34 -7.40 -2.04
CA ALA A 93 -2.39 -7.03 -3.44
C ALA A 93 -1.23 -6.11 -3.81
N ILE A 94 -0.81 -6.20 -5.06
CA ILE A 94 0.04 -5.22 -5.70
C ILE A 94 -0.88 -4.25 -6.43
N VAL A 95 -0.81 -2.97 -6.07
CA VAL A 95 -1.53 -1.89 -6.76
C VAL A 95 -0.53 -1.12 -7.61
N THR A 96 -0.84 -0.95 -8.90
CA THR A 96 -0.15 0.01 -9.77
C THR A 96 -0.86 1.35 -9.62
N LEU A 97 -0.16 2.34 -9.07
CA LEU A 97 -0.70 3.69 -8.91
C LEU A 97 -0.61 4.45 -10.23
N ASP A 98 -1.47 5.45 -10.41
CA ASP A 98 -1.51 6.22 -11.65
C ASP A 98 -0.22 7.02 -11.90
N GLU A 99 0.57 7.29 -10.85
CA GLU A 99 1.92 7.86 -10.99
C GLU A 99 2.97 6.87 -11.53
N GLY A 100 2.61 5.60 -11.74
CA GLY A 100 3.41 4.58 -12.42
C GLY A 100 4.29 3.70 -11.52
N TYR A 101 4.18 3.81 -10.20
CA TYR A 101 4.86 2.92 -9.26
C TYR A 101 3.93 1.84 -8.71
N GLN A 102 4.50 0.75 -8.20
CA GLN A 102 3.76 -0.34 -7.59
C GLN A 102 3.96 -0.38 -6.07
N MET A 103 2.90 -0.73 -5.36
CA MET A 103 2.89 -0.90 -3.91
C MET A 103 2.24 -2.23 -3.52
N LEU A 104 2.91 -2.98 -2.65
CA LEU A 104 2.31 -4.10 -1.92
C LEU A 104 1.50 -3.54 -0.74
N THR A 105 0.23 -3.90 -0.67
CA THR A 105 -0.76 -3.44 0.33
C THR A 105 -1.82 -4.52 0.53
N ASN A 106 -2.91 -4.23 1.25
CA ASN A 106 -4.11 -5.07 1.33
C ASN A 106 -5.34 -4.32 0.79
N ILE A 107 -6.24 -5.07 0.16
CA ILE A 107 -7.55 -4.57 -0.25
C ILE A 107 -8.58 -4.81 0.86
N VAL A 108 -9.42 -3.81 1.14
CA VAL A 108 -10.46 -3.82 2.18
C VAL A 108 -11.77 -3.25 1.66
N GLY A 109 -12.87 -3.44 2.41
CA GLY A 109 -14.17 -2.86 2.09
C GLY A 109 -14.92 -3.56 0.95
N ILE A 110 -14.42 -4.72 0.50
CA ILE A 110 -14.99 -5.55 -0.55
C ILE A 110 -15.01 -7.02 -0.12
N ALA A 111 -15.93 -7.83 -0.65
CA ALA A 111 -15.90 -9.27 -0.42
C ALA A 111 -14.79 -9.93 -1.26
N PRO A 112 -14.12 -11.00 -0.77
CA PRO A 112 -13.07 -11.69 -1.51
C PRO A 112 -13.47 -12.14 -2.92
N ALA A 113 -14.74 -12.52 -3.11
CA ALA A 113 -15.26 -13.00 -4.38
C ALA A 113 -15.44 -11.90 -5.44
N ASP A 114 -15.43 -10.64 -5.04
CA ASP A 114 -15.63 -9.50 -5.94
C ASP A 114 -14.31 -8.85 -6.36
N LEU A 115 -13.15 -9.33 -5.87
CA LEU A 115 -11.83 -8.85 -6.29
C LEU A 115 -11.54 -9.25 -7.74
N ASP A 116 -10.97 -8.33 -8.51
CA ASP A 116 -10.56 -8.56 -9.90
C ASP A 116 -9.28 -7.79 -10.26
N ILE A 117 -8.52 -8.31 -11.22
CA ILE A 117 -7.37 -7.62 -11.80
C ILE A 117 -7.88 -6.42 -12.62
N GLY A 118 -7.18 -5.28 -12.52
CA GLY A 118 -7.57 -4.02 -13.17
C GLY A 118 -8.65 -3.24 -12.43
N MET A 119 -9.18 -3.76 -11.32
CA MET A 119 -10.14 -3.04 -10.48
C MET A 119 -9.53 -1.71 -9.99
N ARG A 120 -10.26 -0.61 -10.17
CA ARG A 120 -9.87 0.71 -9.68
C ARG A 120 -10.06 0.80 -8.17
N VAL A 121 -9.04 1.32 -7.51
CA VAL A 121 -8.98 1.44 -6.06
C VAL A 121 -8.42 2.80 -5.64
N HIS A 122 -8.78 3.24 -4.44
CA HIS A 122 -8.20 4.42 -3.80
C HIS A 122 -7.67 4.09 -2.40
N VAL A 123 -6.67 4.85 -1.96
CA VAL A 123 -5.99 4.66 -0.69
C VAL A 123 -6.89 5.05 0.48
N GLN A 124 -6.84 4.25 1.55
CA GLN A 124 -7.37 4.57 2.86
C GLN A 124 -6.32 4.29 3.93
N PHE A 125 -6.28 5.16 4.94
CA PHE A 125 -5.32 5.03 6.04
C PHE A 125 -6.01 4.43 7.25
N HIS A 126 -5.41 3.37 7.79
CA HIS A 126 -5.92 2.68 8.98
C HIS A 126 -4.84 2.60 10.04
N GLU A 127 -5.19 2.97 11.26
CA GLU A 127 -4.35 2.75 12.43
C GLU A 127 -4.34 1.27 12.79
N ILE A 128 -3.15 0.73 13.00
CA ILE A 128 -2.92 -0.64 13.42
C ILE A 128 -2.02 -0.64 14.66
N GLY A 129 -2.41 -1.37 15.70
CA GLY A 129 -1.77 -1.23 17.00
C GLY A 129 -1.90 0.19 17.58
N SER A 130 -0.87 0.66 18.27
CA SER A 130 -0.89 1.92 19.03
C SER A 130 -0.25 3.13 18.34
N ASP A 131 0.59 2.92 17.32
CA ASP A 131 1.51 3.97 16.82
C ASP A 131 1.78 3.94 15.32
N LEU A 132 1.12 3.03 14.59
CA LEU A 132 1.35 2.77 13.18
C LEU A 132 0.08 3.01 12.36
N THR A 133 0.20 3.81 11.30
CA THR A 133 -0.85 4.01 10.30
C THR A 133 -0.37 3.39 8.99
N LEU A 134 -1.19 2.52 8.37
CA LEU A 134 -0.86 1.88 7.10
C LEU A 134 -1.80 2.32 5.98
N PRO A 135 -1.29 2.41 4.74
CA PRO A 135 -2.12 2.56 3.55
C PRO A 135 -2.69 1.20 3.15
N TYR A 136 -4.02 1.10 3.19
CA TYR A 136 -4.82 0.06 2.55
C TYR A 136 -5.48 0.64 1.31
N PHE A 137 -6.09 -0.20 0.48
CA PHE A 137 -6.85 0.23 -0.69
C PHE A 137 -8.26 -0.34 -0.67
N THR A 138 -9.21 0.40 -1.21
CA THR A 138 -10.60 -0.03 -1.35
C THR A 138 -11.11 0.33 -2.74
N PRO A 139 -12.15 -0.34 -3.28
CA PRO A 139 -12.72 0.03 -4.57
C PRO A 139 -13.05 1.53 -4.66
N ALA A 140 -12.73 2.14 -5.80
CA ALA A 140 -13.00 3.55 -6.10
C ALA A 140 -14.47 3.82 -6.42
#